data_AF-A0A1F9AP52-F1
#
_entry.id   AF-A0A1F9AP52-F1
#
_cell.length_a   1.000
_cell.length_b   1.000
_cell.length_c   1.000
_cell.angle_alpha   90.00
_cell.angle_beta   90.00
_cell.angle_gamma   90.00
#
_symmetry.space_group_name_H-M   'P 1'
#
loop_
_entity.id
_entity.type
_entity.pdbx_description
1 polymer ?
#
loop_
_entity_poly.entity_id
_entity_poly.type
_entity_poly.pdbx_seq_one_letter_code
_entity_poly.pdbx_strand_id
1 'polypeptide(L)'
;MGPWDVMSSHLIKRDGPPPGLSSFTKIRLGWITKDQAVIVKPGEEQRVILAPLAKGGSLLVVKIPLNGGLYYLLENRQSIGYDSLMPDTGLLILKVDPEAMEGSGTVRIMDADPGAARFAHATFQPGKARRDLFVDKENKLAVVPLRMKREEMEVLITSPERAATAAPKE
;
A
#
# COMPACT_ATOMS: atom_id res chain seq x y z
N MET A 1 1.72 2.82 -12.20
CA MET A 1 0.64 2.76 -11.19
C MET A 1 -0.63 2.12 -11.75
N GLY A 2 -0.91 2.21 -13.05
CA GLY A 2 -1.98 1.44 -13.67
C GLY A 2 -3.34 1.81 -13.10
N PRO A 3 -4.22 0.84 -12.79
CA PRO A 3 -5.57 1.11 -12.32
C PRO A 3 -5.67 1.64 -10.88
N TRP A 4 -4.54 1.73 -10.16
CA TRP A 4 -4.50 2.05 -8.74
C TRP A 4 -4.43 3.56 -8.42
N ASP A 5 -4.29 4.39 -9.45
CA ASP A 5 -4.33 5.85 -9.33
C ASP A 5 -4.88 6.47 -10.62
N VAL A 6 -5.86 7.37 -10.50
CA VAL A 6 -6.48 8.06 -11.65
C VAL A 6 -5.48 8.84 -12.51
N MET A 7 -4.39 9.33 -11.90
CA MET A 7 -3.33 10.06 -12.59
C MET A 7 -2.47 9.13 -13.45
N SER A 8 -2.64 7.81 -13.35
CA SER A 8 -1.99 6.82 -14.20
C SER A 8 -2.95 6.18 -15.19
N SER A 9 -4.13 5.75 -14.75
CA SER A 9 -5.16 5.20 -15.64
C SER A 9 -6.54 5.62 -15.15
N HIS A 10 -7.25 6.41 -15.96
CA HIS A 10 -8.56 6.95 -15.60
C HIS A 10 -9.73 6.11 -16.12
N LEU A 11 -9.51 5.29 -17.15
CA LEU A 11 -10.57 4.53 -17.83
C LEU A 11 -10.47 3.03 -17.52
N ILE A 12 -10.99 2.63 -16.36
CA ILE A 12 -11.08 1.20 -15.97
C ILE A 12 -12.32 0.55 -16.61
N LYS A 13 -13.44 1.26 -16.58
CA LYS A 13 -14.71 0.88 -17.21
C LYS A 13 -15.32 2.12 -17.83
N ARG A 14 -15.84 2.01 -19.06
CA ARG A 14 -16.33 3.13 -19.88
C ARG A 14 -17.37 4.00 -19.15
N ASP A 15 -18.33 3.36 -18.49
CA ASP A 15 -19.44 4.03 -17.78
C ASP A 15 -19.30 3.90 -16.26
N GLY A 16 -18.07 3.70 -15.78
CA GLY A 16 -17.74 3.57 -14.36
C GLY A 16 -17.13 4.84 -13.79
N PRO A 17 -17.15 5.02 -12.45
CA PRO A 17 -16.36 6.07 -11.84
C PRO A 17 -14.85 5.86 -12.14
N PRO A 18 -14.06 6.93 -12.19
CA PRO A 18 -12.60 6.80 -12.22
C PRO A 18 -12.10 6.15 -10.91
N PRO A 19 -10.94 5.48 -10.93
CA PRO A 19 -10.36 4.90 -9.72
C PRO A 19 -9.99 6.00 -8.71
N GLY A 20 -9.94 5.64 -7.43
CA GLY A 20 -9.52 6.57 -6.38
C GLY A 20 -8.04 6.94 -6.47
N LEU A 21 -7.70 8.08 -5.86
CA LEU A 21 -6.33 8.56 -5.71
C LEU A 21 -5.53 7.69 -4.74
N SER A 22 -4.26 7.43 -5.07
CA SER A 22 -3.30 6.83 -4.13
C SER A 22 -2.96 7.79 -2.97
N SER A 23 -2.41 7.22 -1.90
CA SER A 23 -1.90 8.00 -0.77
C SER A 23 -0.82 8.99 -1.20
N PHE A 24 0.05 8.64 -2.16
CA PHE A 24 1.05 9.57 -2.70
C PHE A 24 0.39 10.84 -3.25
N THR A 25 -0.62 10.68 -4.11
CA THR A 25 -1.32 11.81 -4.74
C THR A 25 -2.11 12.59 -3.69
N LYS A 26 -2.81 11.92 -2.77
CA LYS A 26 -3.55 12.59 -1.68
C LYS A 26 -2.62 13.38 -0.74
N ILE A 27 -1.42 12.87 -0.43
CA ILE A 27 -0.42 13.60 0.38
C ILE A 27 0.04 14.86 -0.37
N ARG A 28 0.36 14.76 -1.66
CA ARG A 28 0.79 15.90 -2.49
C ARG A 28 -0.27 16.99 -2.60
N LEU A 29 -1.56 16.60 -2.63
CA LEU A 29 -2.70 17.52 -2.63
C LEU A 29 -3.06 18.07 -1.24
N GLY A 30 -2.40 17.61 -0.17
CA GLY A 30 -2.70 18.03 1.21
C GLY A 30 -3.98 17.43 1.78
N TRP A 31 -4.49 16.32 1.20
CA TRP A 31 -5.74 15.67 1.63
C TRP A 31 -5.54 14.62 2.73
N ILE A 32 -4.29 14.23 3.00
CA ILE A 32 -3.91 13.41 4.15
C ILE A 32 -3.16 14.31 5.12
N THR A 33 -3.73 14.50 6.30
CA THR A 33 -3.14 15.30 7.38
C THR A 33 -2.06 14.50 8.12
N LYS A 34 -1.24 15.19 8.92
CA LYS A 34 -0.16 14.54 9.69
C LYS A 34 -0.68 13.47 10.65
N ASP A 35 -1.83 13.70 11.28
CA ASP A 35 -2.43 12.74 12.23
C ASP A 35 -3.02 11.50 11.53
N GLN A 36 -3.16 11.55 10.20
CA GLN A 36 -3.63 10.43 9.39
C GLN A 36 -2.49 9.60 8.77
N ALA A 37 -1.24 9.95 9.09
CA ALA A 37 -0.05 9.26 8.65
C ALA A 37 0.82 8.90 9.86
N VAL A 38 1.37 7.69 9.86
CA VAL A 38 2.39 7.29 10.84
C VAL A 38 3.70 7.02 10.13
N ILE A 39 4.82 7.38 10.77
CA ILE A 39 6.16 7.09 10.28
C ILE A 39 6.70 5.90 11.07
N VAL A 40 7.13 4.86 10.36
CA VAL A 40 7.79 3.69 10.96
C VAL A 40 9.13 3.53 10.26
N LYS A 41 10.24 3.45 10.99
CA LYS A 41 11.57 3.31 10.40
C LYS A 41 11.93 1.84 10.16
N PRO A 42 12.75 1.54 9.14
CA PRO A 42 13.25 0.18 8.96
C PRO A 42 13.98 -0.33 10.21
N GLY A 43 13.73 -1.58 10.59
CA GLY A 43 14.25 -2.20 11.81
C GLY A 43 13.40 -1.98 13.06
N GLU A 44 12.42 -1.06 13.04
CA GLU A 44 11.40 -0.95 14.09
C GLU A 44 10.35 -2.06 13.94
N GLU A 45 9.65 -2.34 15.04
CA GLU A 45 8.50 -3.23 15.05
C GLU A 45 7.26 -2.43 15.46
N GLN A 46 6.29 -2.34 14.55
CA GLN A 46 5.09 -1.56 14.76
C GLN A 46 3.87 -2.29 14.19
N ARG A 47 2.84 -2.45 15.01
CA ARG A 47 1.50 -2.84 14.57
C ARG A 47 0.65 -1.60 14.38
N VAL A 48 -0.06 -1.55 13.25
CA VAL A 48 -0.95 -0.43 12.90
C VAL A 48 -2.28 -0.97 12.38
N ILE A 49 -3.33 -0.17 12.51
CA ILE A 49 -4.63 -0.43 11.91
C ILE A 49 -4.88 0.64 10.86
N LEU A 50 -4.90 0.26 9.59
CA LEU A 50 -5.16 1.14 8.47
C LEU A 50 -6.65 1.12 8.11
N ALA A 51 -7.28 2.29 8.21
CA ALA A 51 -8.60 2.51 7.65
C ALA A 51 -8.54 2.49 6.10
N PRO A 52 -9.65 2.16 5.42
CA PRO A 52 -9.71 2.24 3.96
C PRO A 52 -9.37 3.63 3.46
N LEU A 53 -8.44 3.72 2.49
CA LEU A 53 -8.00 5.00 1.94
C LEU A 53 -9.15 5.83 1.36
N ALA A 54 -10.13 5.16 0.75
CA ALA A 54 -11.32 5.78 0.16
C ALA A 54 -12.33 6.28 1.21
N LYS A 55 -12.35 5.70 2.42
CA LYS A 55 -13.25 6.09 3.51
C LYS A 55 -12.78 7.31 4.28
N GLY A 56 -11.45 7.51 4.36
CA GLY A 56 -10.87 8.48 5.28
C GLY A 56 -11.00 8.02 6.73
N GLY A 57 -10.82 8.94 7.68
CA GLY A 57 -10.84 8.63 9.11
C GLY A 57 -9.47 8.88 9.77
N SER A 58 -9.12 8.05 10.75
CA SER A 58 -7.92 8.22 11.57
C SER A 58 -6.66 7.86 10.79
N LEU A 59 -6.19 6.62 10.79
CA LEU A 59 -4.91 6.27 10.19
C LEU A 59 -5.09 5.72 8.76
N LEU A 60 -4.57 6.43 7.76
CA LEU A 60 -4.76 6.11 6.34
C LEU A 60 -3.50 5.60 5.65
N VAL A 61 -2.34 5.98 6.15
CA VAL A 61 -1.07 5.66 5.50
C VAL A 61 0.04 5.41 6.53
N VAL A 62 0.89 4.42 6.25
CA VAL A 62 2.21 4.33 6.89
C VAL A 62 3.25 4.82 5.89
N LYS A 63 4.13 5.73 6.33
CA LYS A 63 5.32 6.13 5.60
C LYS A 63 6.54 5.45 6.20
N ILE A 64 7.32 4.75 5.38
CA ILE A 64 8.56 4.10 5.79
C ILE A 64 9.72 4.77 5.05
N PRO A 65 10.44 5.71 5.68
CA PRO A 65 11.59 6.36 5.05
C PRO A 65 12.74 5.37 4.89
N LEU A 66 13.40 5.41 3.74
CA LEU A 66 14.58 4.63 3.42
C LEU A 66 15.79 5.56 3.22
N ASN A 67 16.95 4.96 2.99
CA ASN A 67 18.15 5.72 2.62
C ASN A 67 17.98 6.39 1.25
N GLY A 68 18.68 7.52 1.05
CA GLY A 68 18.67 8.24 -0.22
C GLY A 68 17.37 8.97 -0.56
N GLY A 69 16.51 9.24 0.44
CA GLY A 69 15.25 9.97 0.23
C GLY A 69 14.09 9.13 -0.31
N LEU A 70 14.36 7.87 -0.67
CA LEU A 70 13.33 6.89 -1.03
C LEU A 70 12.41 6.62 0.16
N TYR A 71 11.17 6.23 -0.10
CA TYR A 71 10.27 5.76 0.96
C TYR A 71 9.19 4.82 0.45
N TYR A 72 8.65 3.99 1.35
CA TYR A 72 7.41 3.26 1.09
C TYR A 72 6.20 4.02 1.64
N LEU A 73 5.07 3.88 0.95
CA LEU A 73 3.73 4.18 1.48
C LEU A 73 2.91 2.89 1.50
N LEU A 74 2.28 2.62 2.63
CA LEU A 74 1.37 1.49 2.81
C LEU A 74 -0.05 2.03 2.91
N GLU A 75 -0.95 1.55 2.07
CA GLU A 75 -2.34 2.00 2.02
C GLU A 75 -3.31 0.82 1.92
N ASN A 76 -4.43 0.90 2.65
CA ASN A 76 -5.49 -0.11 2.60
C ASN A 76 -6.52 0.26 1.51
N ARG A 77 -6.61 -0.55 0.46
CA ARG A 77 -7.55 -0.38 -0.67
C ARG A 77 -8.70 -1.37 -0.54
N GLN A 78 -9.92 -0.86 -0.50
CA GLN A 78 -11.17 -1.64 -0.37
C GLN A 78 -12.15 -1.23 -1.46
N SER A 79 -13.03 -2.15 -1.89
CA SER A 79 -14.01 -1.90 -2.95
C SER A 79 -15.17 -0.99 -2.51
N ILE A 80 -14.86 0.25 -2.13
CA ILE A 80 -15.81 1.26 -1.64
C ILE A 80 -15.59 2.59 -2.37
N GLY A 81 -16.67 3.36 -2.54
CA GLY A 81 -16.61 4.66 -3.21
C GLY A 81 -15.97 4.56 -4.62
N TYR A 82 -14.99 5.43 -4.88
CA TYR A 82 -14.24 5.45 -6.15
C TYR A 82 -13.35 4.21 -6.36
N ASP A 83 -13.07 3.43 -5.30
CA ASP A 83 -12.32 2.18 -5.42
C ASP A 83 -13.22 0.97 -5.72
N SER A 84 -14.52 1.17 -5.97
CA SER A 84 -15.48 0.10 -6.29
C SER A 84 -15.13 -0.72 -7.54
N LEU A 85 -14.34 -0.14 -8.46
CA LEU A 85 -13.89 -0.79 -9.70
C LEU A 85 -12.43 -1.26 -9.66
N MET A 86 -11.78 -1.23 -8.50
CA MET A 86 -10.41 -1.73 -8.38
C MET A 86 -10.34 -3.22 -8.68
N PRO A 87 -9.25 -3.68 -9.33
CA PRO A 87 -9.14 -5.08 -9.72
C PRO A 87 -8.99 -6.02 -8.52
N ASP A 88 -8.66 -5.48 -7.35
CA ASP A 88 -8.36 -6.24 -6.14
C ASP A 88 -8.54 -5.38 -4.87
N THR A 89 -8.47 -6.02 -3.70
CA THR A 89 -8.55 -5.35 -2.39
C THR A 89 -7.44 -5.82 -1.46
N GLY A 90 -6.93 -4.96 -0.61
CA GLY A 90 -5.87 -5.32 0.33
C GLY A 90 -4.88 -4.18 0.55
N LEU A 91 -3.69 -4.56 1.02
CA LEU A 91 -2.58 -3.64 1.26
C LEU A 91 -1.87 -3.35 -0.05
N LEU A 92 -1.94 -2.12 -0.54
CA LEU A 92 -1.09 -1.68 -1.63
C LEU A 92 0.17 -1.03 -1.04
N ILE A 93 1.34 -1.42 -1.57
CA ILE A 93 2.63 -0.87 -1.14
C ILE A 93 3.22 -0.10 -2.31
N LEU A 94 3.52 1.18 -2.08
CA LEU A 94 4.08 2.08 -3.08
C LEU A 94 5.52 2.41 -2.71
N LYS A 95 6.46 2.22 -3.63
CA LYS A 95 7.82 2.75 -3.53
C LYS A 95 7.85 4.11 -4.21
N VAL A 96 8.29 5.13 -3.47
CA VAL A 96 8.40 6.49 -3.97
C VAL A 96 9.86 6.90 -4.02
N ASP A 97 10.23 7.49 -5.17
CA ASP A 97 11.51 8.10 -5.42
C ASP A 97 11.30 9.58 -5.77
N PRO A 98 11.48 10.50 -4.80
CA PRO A 98 11.24 11.93 -5.01
C PRO A 98 12.18 12.59 -6.00
N GLU A 99 13.38 12.04 -6.17
CA GLU A 99 14.44 12.57 -7.04
C GLU A 99 14.38 11.96 -8.45
N ALA A 100 13.47 11.00 -8.68
CA ALA A 100 13.27 10.41 -9.98
C ALA A 100 12.86 11.49 -11.00
N MET A 101 13.54 11.50 -12.16
CA MET A 101 13.19 12.38 -13.27
C MET A 101 11.72 12.24 -13.63
N GLU A 102 11.05 13.34 -13.97
CA GLU A 102 9.66 13.30 -14.42
C GLU A 102 9.47 12.31 -15.57
N GLY A 103 8.39 11.53 -15.51
CA GLY A 103 8.11 10.48 -16.50
C GLY A 103 8.86 9.16 -16.29
N SER A 104 9.86 9.08 -15.39
CA SER A 104 10.59 7.83 -15.10
C SER A 104 9.92 6.92 -14.06
N GLY A 105 8.79 7.37 -13.50
CA GLY A 105 8.01 6.61 -12.52
C GLY A 105 8.42 6.90 -11.08
N THR A 106 8.22 8.15 -10.65
CA THR A 106 8.35 8.64 -9.26
C THR A 106 7.66 7.72 -8.25
N VAL A 107 6.58 7.06 -8.65
CA VAL A 107 5.86 6.08 -7.82
C VAL A 107 5.76 4.75 -8.55
N ARG A 108 6.17 3.68 -7.86
CA ARG A 108 6.10 2.29 -8.32
C ARG A 108 5.29 1.45 -7.34
N ILE A 109 4.48 0.54 -7.87
CA ILE A 109 3.77 -0.45 -7.06
C ILE A 109 4.74 -1.60 -6.77
N MET A 110 4.82 -2.00 -5.50
CA MET A 110 5.46 -3.26 -5.13
C MET A 110 4.43 -4.37 -5.36
N ASP A 111 4.46 -4.95 -6.55
CA ASP A 111 3.46 -5.91 -7.02
C ASP A 111 3.57 -7.24 -6.27
N ALA A 112 2.49 -7.64 -5.57
CA ALA A 112 2.41 -8.89 -4.85
C ALA A 112 2.33 -10.13 -5.77
N ASP A 113 1.89 -9.96 -7.02
CA ASP A 113 1.84 -11.02 -8.03
C ASP A 113 2.21 -10.46 -9.42
N PRO A 114 3.51 -10.37 -9.73
CA PRO A 114 3.99 -9.84 -11.02
C PRO A 114 3.54 -10.64 -12.25
N GLY A 115 3.02 -11.87 -12.06
CA GLY A 115 2.45 -12.66 -13.13
C GLY A 115 1.06 -12.18 -13.57
N ALA A 116 0.37 -11.43 -12.72
CA ALA A 116 -0.92 -10.85 -13.03
C ALA A 116 -0.78 -9.63 -13.94
N ALA A 117 -1.47 -9.66 -15.09
CA ALA A 117 -1.45 -8.54 -16.01
C ALA A 117 -1.98 -7.25 -15.35
N ARG A 118 -1.36 -6.12 -15.68
CA ARG A 118 -1.85 -4.77 -15.32
C ARG A 118 -2.08 -4.55 -13.82
N PHE A 119 -1.24 -5.16 -12.95
CA PHE A 119 -1.33 -5.03 -11.50
C PHE A 119 -2.66 -5.54 -10.93
N ALA A 120 -3.30 -6.51 -11.60
CA ALA A 120 -4.61 -7.00 -11.20
C ALA A 120 -4.60 -7.68 -9.83
N HIS A 121 -3.46 -8.16 -9.35
CA HIS A 121 -3.31 -8.83 -8.04
C HIS A 121 -2.24 -8.15 -7.17
N ALA A 122 -2.04 -6.84 -7.32
CA ALA A 122 -0.91 -6.16 -6.72
C ALA A 122 -0.97 -5.98 -5.20
N THR A 123 -2.09 -6.30 -4.55
CA THR A 123 -2.25 -6.11 -3.11
C THR A 123 -1.74 -7.29 -2.30
N PHE A 124 -1.24 -7.00 -1.10
CA PHE A 124 -0.96 -8.01 -0.08
C PHE A 124 -2.21 -8.22 0.80
N GLN A 125 -2.49 -9.47 1.16
CA GLN A 125 -3.70 -9.86 1.88
C GLN A 125 -3.39 -10.85 3.01
N PRO A 126 -4.07 -10.76 4.17
CA PRO A 126 -3.89 -11.72 5.25
C PRO A 126 -4.18 -13.15 4.81
N GLY A 127 -3.26 -14.08 5.07
CA GLY A 127 -3.42 -15.51 4.78
C GLY A 127 -3.48 -15.87 3.29
N LYS A 128 -3.25 -14.92 2.38
CA LYS A 128 -3.23 -15.19 0.94
C LYS A 128 -1.84 -15.67 0.53
N ALA A 129 -1.68 -16.98 0.34
CA ALA A 129 -0.40 -17.58 -0.01
C ALA A 129 0.33 -16.81 -1.15
N ARG A 130 1.62 -16.52 -0.92
CA ARG A 130 2.52 -15.75 -1.80
C ARG A 130 2.22 -14.25 -1.90
N ARG A 131 1.16 -13.77 -1.26
CA ARG A 131 0.73 -12.37 -1.22
C ARG A 131 0.46 -11.92 0.22
N ASP A 132 0.95 -12.66 1.20
CA ASP A 132 0.76 -12.45 2.64
C ASP A 132 1.97 -11.81 3.32
N LEU A 133 3.04 -11.56 2.56
CA LEU A 133 4.28 -10.99 3.07
C LEU A 133 4.99 -10.17 1.99
N PHE A 134 5.30 -8.93 2.30
CA PHE A 134 6.27 -8.14 1.54
C PHE A 134 7.62 -8.13 2.27
N VAL A 135 8.72 -8.34 1.54
CA VAL A 135 10.08 -8.34 2.08
C VAL A 135 11.00 -7.47 1.23
N ASP A 136 11.70 -6.55 1.88
CA ASP A 136 12.86 -5.84 1.36
C ASP A 136 14.07 -6.14 2.26
N LYS A 137 14.91 -7.08 1.81
CA LYS A 137 16.09 -7.52 2.56
C LYS A 137 17.17 -6.45 2.64
N GLU A 138 17.31 -5.62 1.61
CA GLU A 138 18.31 -4.55 1.56
C GLU A 138 18.04 -3.52 2.65
N ASN A 139 16.77 -3.18 2.85
CA ASN A 139 16.35 -2.21 3.86
C ASN A 139 15.97 -2.86 5.20
N LYS A 140 16.17 -4.17 5.39
CA LYS A 140 15.78 -4.91 6.61
C LYS A 140 14.31 -4.68 6.99
N LEU A 141 13.44 -4.66 5.99
CA LEU A 141 12.02 -4.36 6.13
C LEU A 141 11.17 -5.56 5.71
N ALA A 142 10.17 -5.86 6.51
CA ALA A 142 9.08 -6.77 6.17
C ALA A 142 7.74 -6.14 6.58
N VAL A 143 6.72 -6.37 5.76
CA VAL A 143 5.36 -5.88 5.98
C VAL A 143 4.41 -7.06 5.87
N VAL A 144 3.67 -7.32 6.94
CA VAL A 144 2.76 -8.46 7.07
C VAL A 144 1.33 -7.95 7.27
N PRO A 145 0.42 -8.09 6.30
CA PRO A 145 -1.01 -7.91 6.56
C PRO A 145 -1.49 -9.03 7.49
N LEU A 146 -1.84 -8.69 8.74
CA LEU A 146 -2.16 -9.66 9.78
C LEU A 146 -3.61 -10.15 9.71
N ARG A 147 -4.56 -9.22 9.55
CA ARG A 147 -6.00 -9.53 9.44
C ARG A 147 -6.79 -8.36 8.90
N MET A 148 -8.00 -8.67 8.43
CA MET A 148 -9.03 -7.70 8.07
C MET A 148 -10.17 -7.76 9.10
N LYS A 149 -10.58 -6.62 9.65
CA LYS A 149 -11.77 -6.52 10.51
C LYS A 149 -12.71 -5.49 9.92
N ARG A 150 -13.86 -5.96 9.41
CA ARG A 150 -14.75 -5.17 8.55
C ARG A 150 -14.00 -4.70 7.30
N GLU A 151 -13.51 -3.46 7.31
CA GLU A 151 -12.76 -2.84 6.22
C GLU A 151 -11.38 -2.34 6.70
N GLU A 152 -11.11 -2.42 8.00
CA GLU A 152 -9.85 -1.99 8.58
C GLU A 152 -8.83 -3.12 8.56
N MET A 153 -7.62 -2.80 8.12
CA MET A 153 -6.54 -3.77 8.01
C MET A 153 -5.53 -3.59 9.12
N GLU A 154 -5.28 -4.66 9.87
CA GLU A 154 -4.14 -4.70 10.79
C GLU A 154 -2.88 -5.12 10.02
N VAL A 155 -1.83 -4.32 10.14
CA VAL A 155 -0.54 -4.52 9.46
C VAL A 155 0.58 -4.50 10.47
N LEU A 156 1.50 -5.45 10.37
CA LEU A 156 2.75 -5.47 11.10
C LEU A 156 3.88 -5.02 10.19
N ILE A 157 4.62 -4.01 10.62
CA ILE A 157 5.88 -3.58 10.04
C ILE A 157 6.98 -4.09 10.97
N THR A 158 7.95 -4.84 10.43
CA THR A 158 9.02 -5.45 11.23
C THR A 158 10.24 -5.76 10.36
N SER A 159 11.23 -6.48 10.90
CA SER A 159 12.36 -7.01 10.13
C SER A 159 12.04 -8.37 9.51
N PRO A 160 12.70 -8.76 8.39
CA PRO A 160 12.47 -10.05 7.74
C PRO A 160 12.64 -11.27 8.66
N GLU A 161 13.58 -11.20 9.59
CA GLU A 161 13.87 -12.27 10.56
C GLU A 161 12.69 -12.51 11.52
N ARG A 162 11.99 -11.44 11.91
CA ARG A 162 10.85 -11.50 12.83
C ARG A 162 9.52 -11.75 12.11
N ALA A 163 9.42 -11.43 10.82
CA ALA A 163 8.22 -11.72 10.04
C ALA A 163 7.91 -13.22 9.97
N ALA A 164 8.94 -14.07 9.92
CA ALA A 164 8.79 -15.53 9.87
C ALA A 164 8.08 -16.13 11.10
N THR A 165 8.08 -15.44 12.24
CA THR A 165 7.40 -15.89 13.46
C THR A 165 6.04 -15.24 13.68
N ALA A 166 5.71 -14.18 12.92
CA ALA A 166 4.52 -13.37 13.09
C ALA A 166 3.39 -13.69 12.10
N ALA A 167 3.66 -14.43 11.03
CA ALA A 167 2.62 -14.91 10.13
C ALA A 167 1.65 -15.85 10.89
N PRO A 168 0.33 -15.67 10.75
CA PRO A 168 -0.62 -16.55 11.40
C PRO A 168 -0.39 -17.99 10.93
N LYS A 169 -0.15 -18.90 11.89
CA LYS A 169 -0.20 -20.34 11.63
C LYS A 169 -1.64 -20.69 11.27
N GLU A 170 -1.82 -21.45 10.19
CA GLU A 170 -3.10 -22.05 9.80
C GLU A 170 -3.80 -22.76 10.97
#